data_AF-A0A840PRP6-F1
#
_entry.id   AF-A0A840PRP6-F1
#
_cell.length_a   1.000
_cell.length_b   1.000
_cell.length_c   1.000
_cell.angle_alpha   90.00
_cell.angle_beta   90.00
_cell.angle_gamma   90.00
#
_symmetry.space_group_name_H-M   'P 1'
#
loop_
_entity.id
_entity.type
_entity.pdbx_description
1 polymer ?
#
loop_
_entity_poly.entity_id
_entity_poly.type
_entity_poly.pdbx_seq_one_letter_code
_entity_poly.pdbx_strand_id
1 'polypeptide(L)'
;MRTRLIASTFATLLASAALVVATASGASATPADCTYQISGQTASSFCASGTGEHRVRVVLRHFNPEIGLIPITSPWAPVGSVSSTGMPPHQIVSVWVETRG
;
A
#
# COMPACT_ATOMS: atom_id res chain seq x y z
N MET A 1 -17.25 36.99 68.99
CA MET A 1 -17.67 36.59 67.63
C MET A 1 -16.72 37.18 66.60
N ARG A 2 -16.01 36.32 65.85
CA ARG A 2 -15.47 36.58 64.50
C ARG A 2 -14.83 35.28 64.00
N THR A 3 -15.66 34.46 63.35
CA THR A 3 -15.28 33.21 62.70
C THR A 3 -14.50 33.53 61.41
N ARG A 4 -13.33 32.92 61.20
CA ARG A 4 -12.67 32.87 59.89
C ARG A 4 -12.42 31.42 59.50
N LEU A 5 -13.19 30.96 58.52
CA LEU A 5 -13.02 29.73 57.74
C LEU A 5 -12.12 30.04 56.54
N ILE A 6 -11.00 29.34 56.33
CA ILE A 6 -10.35 29.16 55.01
C ILE A 6 -9.58 27.82 55.09
N ALA A 7 -10.19 26.71 54.67
CA ALA A 7 -10.19 26.13 53.31
C ALA A 7 -8.97 25.22 53.05
N SER A 8 -9.29 23.94 52.92
CA SER A 8 -8.43 22.78 52.73
C SER A 8 -7.74 22.78 51.36
N THR A 9 -6.43 22.56 51.33
CA THR A 9 -5.64 22.32 50.11
C THR A 9 -5.45 20.84 49.88
N PHE A 10 -6.28 20.25 49.01
CA PHE A 10 -6.06 18.93 48.41
C PHE A 10 -5.77 19.11 46.91
N ALA A 11 -4.97 18.19 46.37
CA ALA A 11 -4.76 17.85 44.96
C ALA A 11 -3.53 18.45 44.24
N THR A 12 -2.38 17.80 44.42
CA THR A 12 -1.23 17.86 43.49
C THR A 12 -0.73 16.44 43.17
N LEU A 13 -1.54 15.58 42.53
CA LEU A 13 -1.13 14.23 42.12
C LEU A 13 -1.77 13.76 40.79
N LEU A 14 -1.82 14.61 39.75
CA LEU A 14 -2.46 14.26 38.46
C LEU A 14 -1.63 14.65 37.20
N ALA A 15 -0.29 14.67 37.28
CA ALA A 15 0.53 15.23 36.19
C ALA A 15 1.62 14.30 35.61
N SER A 16 1.45 12.97 35.62
CA SER A 16 2.50 12.05 35.13
C SER A 16 2.05 10.98 34.12
N ALA A 17 0.82 10.99 33.60
CA ALA A 17 0.32 9.95 32.69
C ALA A 17 0.29 10.31 31.19
N ALA A 18 0.80 11.48 30.77
CA ALA A 18 0.52 12.03 29.43
C ALA A 18 1.56 11.76 28.31
N LEU A 19 2.63 10.99 28.55
CA LEU A 19 3.80 10.98 27.66
C LEU A 19 4.06 9.69 26.84
N VAL A 20 3.11 8.73 26.77
CA VAL A 20 3.36 7.43 26.09
C VAL A 20 2.71 7.32 24.69
N VAL A 21 2.13 8.39 24.13
CA VAL A 21 1.31 8.28 22.89
C VAL A 21 2.10 8.44 21.58
N ALA A 22 3.41 8.72 21.58
CA ALA A 22 4.07 9.27 20.39
C ALA A 22 5.13 8.39 19.67
N THR A 23 5.16 7.06 19.84
CA THR A 23 6.18 6.23 19.15
C THR A 23 5.64 5.01 18.40
N ALA A 24 4.34 4.94 18.11
CA ALA A 24 3.85 3.97 17.12
C ALA A 24 4.31 4.43 15.73
N SER A 25 5.50 3.99 15.29
CA SER A 25 5.92 4.09 13.90
C SER A 25 4.79 3.54 13.03
N GLY A 26 4.23 4.38 12.16
CA GLY A 26 3.14 3.99 11.28
C GLY A 26 3.53 2.71 10.54
N ALA A 27 2.76 1.63 10.73
CA ALA A 27 2.98 0.40 10.01
C ALA A 27 2.83 0.72 8.52
N SER A 28 3.93 0.69 7.77
CA SER A 28 3.91 0.92 6.33
C SER A 28 3.11 -0.21 5.69
N ALA A 29 1.94 0.12 5.12
CA ALA A 29 1.12 -0.83 4.40
C ALA A 29 1.73 -1.12 3.02
N THR A 30 2.82 -1.87 2.98
CA THR A 30 3.47 -2.19 1.70
C THR A 30 3.23 -3.67 1.38
N PRO A 31 2.58 -4.00 0.24
CA PRO A 31 2.54 -5.36 -0.28
C PRO A 31 3.95 -5.93 -0.42
N ALA A 32 4.13 -7.19 -0.03
CA ALA A 32 5.42 -7.88 -0.04
C ALA A 32 5.30 -9.26 -0.69
N ASP A 33 6.45 -9.86 -1.00
CA ASP A 33 6.56 -11.15 -1.70
C ASP A 33 5.77 -11.17 -3.02
N CYS A 34 5.88 -10.08 -3.76
CA CYS A 34 5.17 -9.87 -5.01
C CYS A 34 5.86 -10.57 -6.17
N THR A 35 5.10 -11.35 -6.92
CA THR A 35 5.54 -12.00 -8.16
C THR A 35 4.60 -11.64 -9.30
N TYR A 36 5.09 -11.79 -10.53
CA TYR A 36 4.26 -11.70 -11.73
C TYR A 36 4.46 -12.94 -12.60
N GLN A 37 3.46 -13.24 -13.41
CA GLN A 37 3.51 -14.32 -14.38
C GLN A 37 2.93 -13.84 -15.71
N ILE A 38 3.55 -14.32 -16.80
CA ILE A 38 3.00 -14.20 -18.15
C ILE A 38 2.59 -15.61 -18.60
N SER A 39 1.33 -15.76 -18.99
CA SER A 39 0.79 -17.01 -19.55
C SER A 39 0.01 -16.68 -20.81
N GLY A 40 0.59 -16.99 -21.97
CA GLY A 40 0.04 -16.60 -23.27
C GLY A 40 -0.13 -15.07 -23.37
N GLN A 41 -1.37 -14.64 -23.55
CA GLN A 41 -1.78 -13.23 -23.69
C GLN A 41 -2.34 -12.65 -22.38
N THR A 42 -1.97 -13.24 -21.24
CA THR A 42 -2.40 -12.78 -19.92
C THR A 42 -1.19 -12.49 -19.05
N ALA A 43 -1.20 -11.32 -18.44
CA ALA A 43 -0.26 -10.96 -17.39
C ALA A 43 -0.98 -10.96 -16.05
N SER A 44 -0.34 -11.52 -15.02
CA SER A 44 -0.87 -11.54 -13.67
C SER A 44 0.19 -11.14 -12.64
N SER A 45 -0.25 -10.69 -11.47
CA SER A 45 0.56 -10.49 -10.28
C SER A 45 -0.10 -11.07 -9.04
N PHE A 46 0.71 -11.44 -8.07
CA PHE A 46 0.30 -11.94 -6.75
C PHE A 46 1.31 -11.48 -5.71
N CYS A 47 0.84 -10.87 -4.62
CA CYS A 47 1.65 -10.58 -3.44
C CYS A 47 1.16 -11.46 -2.27
N ALA A 48 2.09 -12.21 -1.66
CA ALA A 48 1.73 -13.19 -0.63
C ALA A 48 1.57 -12.59 0.77
N SER A 49 2.20 -11.44 1.03
CA SER A 49 2.27 -10.85 2.36
C SER A 49 2.20 -9.31 2.33
N GLY A 50 2.19 -8.69 3.51
CA GLY A 50 2.01 -7.25 3.67
C GLY A 50 0.55 -6.83 3.71
N THR A 51 0.29 -5.54 3.50
CA THR A 51 -1.06 -4.95 3.41
C THR A 51 -1.10 -3.96 2.26
N GLY A 52 -2.31 -3.59 1.82
CA GLY A 52 -2.51 -2.73 0.65
C GLY A 52 -2.90 -3.51 -0.59
N GLU A 53 -2.64 -2.93 -1.76
CA GLU A 53 -3.06 -3.47 -3.06
C GLU A 53 -1.88 -3.52 -4.05
N HIS A 54 -1.96 -4.45 -4.99
CA HIS A 54 -1.00 -4.60 -6.07
C HIS A 54 -1.68 -4.74 -7.43
N ARG A 55 -0.92 -4.49 -8.49
CA ARG A 55 -1.31 -4.76 -9.88
C ARG A 55 -0.09 -5.07 -10.74
N VAL A 56 -0.29 -5.76 -11.86
CA VAL A 56 0.75 -5.93 -12.87
C VAL A 56 0.68 -4.79 -13.88
N ARG A 57 1.86 -4.27 -14.24
CA ARG A 57 2.05 -3.38 -15.39
C ARG A 57 2.90 -4.08 -16.43
N VAL A 58 2.49 -3.93 -17.67
CA VAL A 58 3.18 -4.45 -18.85
C VAL A 58 3.35 -3.32 -19.84
N VAL A 59 4.54 -3.20 -20.42
CA VAL A 59 4.78 -2.33 -21.57
C VAL A 59 5.08 -3.20 -22.77
N LEU A 60 4.29 -3.02 -23.82
CA LEU A 60 4.47 -3.70 -25.10
C LEU A 60 5.05 -2.73 -26.13
N ARG A 61 5.69 -3.26 -27.16
CA ARG A 61 6.09 -2.52 -28.35
C ARG A 61 5.18 -2.91 -29.50
N HIS A 62 4.50 -1.91 -30.06
CA HIS A 62 3.68 -2.10 -31.25
C HIS A 62 4.58 -2.47 -32.46
N PHE A 63 4.07 -3.30 -33.39
CA PHE A 63 4.85 -3.74 -34.55
C PHE A 63 5.15 -2.59 -35.53
N ASN A 64 4.22 -1.63 -35.67
CA ASN A 64 4.49 -0.36 -36.33
C ASN A 64 5.27 0.55 -35.37
N PRO A 65 6.54 0.91 -35.68
CA PRO A 65 7.37 1.74 -34.83
C PRO A 65 6.82 3.16 -34.62
N GLU A 66 5.97 3.68 -35.51
CA GLU A 66 5.35 5.00 -35.37
C GLU A 66 4.31 5.07 -34.25
N ILE A 67 3.72 3.92 -33.85
CA ILE A 67 2.78 3.84 -32.73
C ILE A 67 3.53 3.77 -31.39
N GLY A 68 4.70 3.15 -31.36
CA GLY A 68 5.56 3.11 -30.16
C GLY A 68 5.13 2.09 -29.11
N LEU A 69 5.09 2.54 -27.84
CA LEU A 69 4.89 1.69 -26.67
C LEU A 69 3.43 1.68 -26.19
N ILE A 70 2.95 0.51 -25.79
CA ILE A 70 1.58 0.30 -25.31
C ILE A 70 1.64 -0.11 -23.83
N PRO A 71 1.29 0.79 -22.89
CA PRO A 71 1.18 0.45 -21.49
C PRO A 71 -0.15 -0.26 -21.21
N ILE A 72 -0.10 -1.38 -20.51
CA ILE A 72 -1.27 -2.13 -20.05
C ILE A 72 -1.15 -2.32 -18.54
N THR A 73 -2.25 -2.08 -17.84
CA THR A 73 -2.33 -2.22 -16.38
C THR A 73 -3.51 -3.09 -16.01
N SER A 74 -3.32 -4.00 -15.08
CA SER A 74 -4.43 -4.72 -14.47
C SER A 74 -5.14 -3.88 -13.39
N PRO A 75 -6.35 -4.27 -12.95
CA PRO A 75 -7.01 -3.67 -11.80
C PRO A 75 -6.17 -3.82 -10.52
N TRP A 76 -6.30 -2.91 -9.57
CA TRP A 76 -5.73 -3.11 -8.24
C TRP A 76 -6.44 -4.29 -7.54
N ALA A 77 -5.66 -5.16 -6.91
CA ALA A 77 -6.16 -6.27 -6.09
C ALA A 77 -5.49 -6.24 -4.72
N PRO A 78 -6.19 -6.62 -3.64
CA PRO A 78 -5.58 -6.71 -2.33
C PRO A 78 -4.53 -7.82 -2.26
N VAL A 79 -3.57 -7.70 -1.34
CA VAL A 79 -2.64 -8.80 -0.98
C VAL A 79 -3.40 -10.11 -0.74
N GLY A 80 -2.83 -11.22 -1.20
CA GLY A 80 -3.46 -12.54 -1.14
C GLY A 80 -4.46 -12.81 -2.27
N SER A 81 -4.63 -11.89 -3.21
CA SER A 81 -5.45 -12.07 -4.42
C SER A 81 -4.61 -11.95 -5.69
N VAL A 82 -5.13 -12.46 -6.81
CA VAL A 82 -4.49 -12.30 -8.12
C VAL A 82 -5.06 -11.07 -8.82
N SER A 83 -4.18 -10.21 -9.31
CA SER A 83 -4.52 -9.14 -10.25
C SER A 83 -4.08 -9.55 -11.65
N SER A 84 -4.97 -9.52 -12.64
CA SER A 84 -4.65 -9.95 -14.01
C SER A 84 -5.27 -9.08 -15.09
N THR A 85 -4.66 -9.10 -16.27
CA THR A 85 -5.16 -8.40 -17.46
C THR A 85 -4.78 -9.14 -18.73
N GLY A 86 -5.63 -9.01 -19.75
CA GLY A 86 -5.33 -9.46 -21.10
C GLY A 86 -4.41 -8.47 -21.81
N MET A 87 -3.59 -8.97 -22.73
CA MET A 87 -2.68 -8.17 -23.54
C MET A 87 -2.71 -8.63 -25.00
N PRO A 88 -2.68 -7.71 -25.97
CA PRO A 88 -2.61 -8.04 -27.39
C PRO A 88 -1.29 -8.74 -27.73
N PRO A 89 -1.22 -9.47 -28.87
CA PRO A 89 -0.03 -10.19 -29.30
C PRO A 89 1.04 -9.23 -29.85
N HIS A 90 1.67 -8.48 -28.95
CA HIS A 90 2.79 -7.58 -29.25
C HIS A 90 4.03 -7.98 -28.44
N GLN A 91 5.20 -7.46 -28.83
CA GLN A 91 6.44 -7.77 -28.12
C GLN A 91 6.42 -7.15 -26.72
N ILE A 92 6.65 -7.97 -25.69
CA ILE A 92 6.79 -7.49 -24.32
C ILE A 92 8.16 -6.82 -24.16
N VAL A 93 8.16 -5.57 -23.69
CA VAL A 93 9.38 -4.79 -23.42
C VAL A 93 9.75 -4.85 -21.94
N SER A 94 8.76 -4.71 -21.06
CA SER A 94 8.96 -4.78 -19.61
C SER A 94 7.69 -5.17 -18.88
N VAL A 95 7.87 -5.79 -17.72
CA VAL A 95 6.80 -6.23 -16.81
C VAL A 95 7.26 -5.96 -15.38
N TRP A 96 6.38 -5.41 -14.55
CA TRP A 96 6.63 -5.23 -13.12
C TRP A 96 5.33 -5.20 -12.32
N VAL A 97 5.45 -5.39 -11.00
CA VAL A 97 4.34 -5.23 -10.06
C VAL A 97 4.40 -3.82 -9.50
N GLU A 98 3.27 -3.12 -9.52
CA GLU A 98 3.08 -1.89 -8.74
C GLU A 98 2.32 -2.21 -7.45
N THR A 99 2.67 -1.50 -6.40
CA THR A 99 2.12 -1.68 -5.05
C THR A 99 1.66 -0.34 -4.48
N ARG A 100 0.58 -0.34 -3.68
CA ARG A 100 0.11 0.83 -2.93
C ARG A 100 -0.43 0.43 -1.55
N GLY A 101 -0.30 1.33 -0.58
CA GLY A 101 -0.67 1.18 0.82
C GLY A 101 -1.69 2.18 1.30
#